data_AF-A0A2I0W8B0-F1
#
_entry.id   AF-A0A2I0W8B0-F1
#
_cell.length_a   1.000
_cell.length_b   1.000
_cell.length_c   1.000
_cell.angle_alpha   90.00
_cell.angle_beta   90.00
_cell.angle_gamma   90.00
#
_symmetry.space_group_name_H-M   'P 1'
#
loop_
_entity.id
_entity.type
_entity.pdbx_description
1 polymer ?
#
loop_
_entity_poly.entity_id
_entity_poly.type
_entity_poly.pdbx_seq_one_letter_code
_entity_poly.pdbx_strand_id
1 'polypeptide(L)'
;MYPIERFLGKLKSYVRNRSRPEGSIAEGYIAEECLTFCSLYFAEHVETRHNLLGRNELDENVLNEGLNIFATNGRVLGKREVKIFNDETLTKASICPFQL
;
A
#
# COMPACT_ATOMS: atom_id res chain seq x y z
N MET A 1 6.45 -5.12 15.78
CA MET A 1 7.75 -4.43 15.92
C MET A 1 7.62 -3.39 17.01
N TYR A 2 8.65 -3.18 17.82
CA TYR A 2 8.57 -2.29 18.97
C TYR A 2 8.52 -0.80 18.55
N PRO A 3 7.96 0.11 19.39
CA PRO A 3 7.84 1.53 19.05
C PRO A 3 9.17 2.19 18.66
N ILE A 4 10.26 1.85 19.37
CA ILE A 4 11.61 2.38 19.11
C ILE A 4 12.12 1.93 17.74
N GLU A 5 11.96 0.65 17.40
CA GLU A 5 12.40 0.10 16.12
C GLU A 5 11.64 0.75 14.96
N ARG A 6 10.33 1.01 15.15
CA ARG A 6 9.50 1.69 14.14
C ARG A 6 9.98 3.12 13.90
N PHE A 7 10.32 3.84 14.96
CA PHE A 7 10.86 5.19 14.87
C PHE A 7 12.21 5.22 14.14
N LEU A 8 13.14 4.34 14.52
CA LEU A 8 14.45 4.23 13.87
C LEU A 8 14.31 3.82 12.40
N GLY A 9 13.36 2.94 12.07
CA GLY A 9 13.03 2.57 10.70
C GLY A 9 12.55 3.76 9.86
N LYS A 10 11.75 4.65 10.45
CA LYS A 10 11.32 5.91 9.83
C LYS A 10 12.51 6.85 9.60
N LEU A 11 13.37 7.07 10.60
CA LEU A 11 14.56 7.91 10.43
C LEU A 11 15.50 7.38 9.35
N LYS A 12 15.68 6.06 9.29
CA LYS A 12 16.52 5.40 8.28
C LYS A 12 16.03 5.64 6.86
N SER A 13 14.72 5.79 6.64
CA SER A 13 14.18 6.06 5.30
C SER A 13 14.47 7.48 4.81
N TYR A 14 14.79 8.43 5.71
CA TYR A 14 15.19 9.80 5.34
C TYR A 14 16.65 9.94 4.94
N VAL A 15 17.52 8.99 5.30
CA VAL A 15 18.95 9.05 4.99
C VAL A 15 19.20 8.74 3.51
N ARG A 16 19.00 9.74 2.65
CA ARG A 16 19.36 9.74 1.22
C ARG A 16 20.84 10.03 1.00
N ASN A 17 21.42 10.92 1.82
CA ASN A 17 22.86 11.22 1.80
C ASN A 17 23.57 10.61 3.03
N ARG A 18 24.33 9.53 2.81
CA ARG A 18 25.06 8.84 3.89
C ARG A 18 26.29 9.60 4.39
N SER A 19 26.82 10.56 3.63
CA SER A 19 27.95 11.39 4.06
C SER A 19 27.53 12.48 5.05
N ARG A 20 26.23 12.79 5.14
CA ARG A 20 25.64 13.78 6.06
C ARG A 20 24.27 13.30 6.56
N PRO A 21 24.22 12.28 7.43
CA PRO A 21 22.98 11.62 7.80
C PRO A 21 22.01 12.54 8.56
N GLU A 22 22.51 13.41 9.43
CA GLU A 22 21.70 14.35 10.21
C GLU A 22 21.01 15.38 9.30
N GLY A 23 21.77 15.94 8.35
CA GLY A 23 21.22 16.86 7.35
C GLY A 23 20.19 16.20 6.45
N SER A 24 20.43 14.96 6.04
CA SER A 24 19.48 14.19 5.24
C SER A 24 18.19 13.88 6.00
N ILE A 25 18.27 13.63 7.31
CA ILE A 25 17.10 13.42 8.16
C ILE A 25 16.30 14.74 8.29
N ALA A 26 16.97 15.86 8.57
CA ALA A 26 16.33 17.16 8.68
C ALA A 26 15.59 17.55 7.39
N GLU A 27 16.23 17.35 6.23
CA GLU A 27 15.60 17.59 4.92
C GLU A 27 14.38 16.69 4.71
N GLY A 28 14.49 15.40 5.05
CA GLY A 28 13.37 14.45 4.97
C GLY A 28 12.18 14.85 5.84
N TYR A 29 12.44 15.36 7.04
CA TYR A 29 11.41 15.89 7.94
C TYR A 29 10.72 17.12 7.36
N ILE A 30 11.49 18.11 6.91
CA ILE A 30 10.93 19.34 6.30
C ILE A 30 10.05 18.98 5.11
N ALA A 31 10.52 18.07 4.24
CA ALA A 31 9.74 17.62 3.09
C ALA A 31 8.43 16.91 3.51
N GLU A 32 8.47 16.05 4.54
CA GLU A 32 7.25 15.39 5.05
C GLU A 32 6.26 16.40 5.64
N GLU A 33 6.73 17.37 6.42
CA GLU A 33 5.90 18.42 7.00
C GLU A 33 5.26 19.30 5.92
N CYS A 34 6.03 19.72 4.91
CA CYS A 34 5.50 20.49 3.79
C CYS A 34 4.42 19.72 3.01
N LEU A 35 4.63 18.42 2.74
CA LEU A 35 3.63 17.60 2.06
C LEU A 35 2.37 17.41 2.91
N THR A 36 2.54 17.27 4.22
CA THR A 36 1.43 17.16 5.17
C THR A 36 0.64 18.46 5.22
N PHE A 37 1.32 19.60 5.29
CA PHE A 37 0.70 20.92 5.23
C PHE A 37 -0.06 21.12 3.90
N CYS A 38 0.57 20.86 2.75
CA CYS A 38 -0.09 20.97 1.45
C CYS A 38 -1.32 20.07 1.34
N SER A 39 -1.30 18.88 1.97
CA SER A 39 -2.45 17.96 1.93
C SER A 39 -3.72 18.53 2.57
N LEU A 40 -3.61 19.49 3.49
CA LEU A 40 -4.75 20.17 4.11
C LEU A 40 -5.46 21.14 3.17
N TYR A 41 -4.81 21.55 2.07
CA TYR A 41 -5.35 22.51 1.11
C TYR A 41 -5.80 21.86 -0.20
N PHE A 42 -5.60 20.55 -0.37
CA PHE A 42 -6.14 19.85 -1.53
C PHE A 42 -7.63 19.58 -1.37
N ALA A 43 -8.34 19.52 -2.51
CA ALA A 43 -9.74 19.16 -2.52
C ALA A 43 -9.93 17.71 -2.05
N GLU A 44 -11.09 17.41 -1.46
CA GLU A 44 -11.39 16.12 -0.80
C GLU A 44 -11.22 14.90 -1.72
N HIS A 45 -11.44 15.08 -3.02
CA HIS A 45 -11.27 14.04 -4.04
C HIS A 45 -9.81 13.73 -4.39
N VAL A 46 -8.85 14.51 -3.89
CA VAL A 46 -7.42 14.27 -4.12
C VAL A 46 -6.93 13.25 -3.09
N GLU A 47 -6.55 12.07 -3.56
CA GLU A 47 -5.95 11.05 -2.72
C GLU A 47 -4.60 11.53 -2.17
N THR A 48 -4.54 11.78 -0.85
CA THR A 48 -3.31 12.07 -0.13
C THR A 48 -3.00 10.94 0.85
N ARG A 49 -1.75 10.83 1.30
CA ARG A 49 -1.37 9.81 2.29
C ARG A 49 -2.18 9.86 3.59
N HIS A 50 -2.81 11.00 3.89
CA HIS A 50 -3.58 11.24 5.11
C HIS A 50 -5.07 10.93 4.95
N ASN A 51 -5.62 11.05 3.73
CA ASN A 51 -7.01 10.73 3.42
C ASN A 51 -7.20 9.28 2.93
N LEU A 52 -6.11 8.62 2.55
CA LEU A 52 -6.16 7.23 2.08
C LEU A 52 -6.42 6.27 3.23
N LEU A 53 -7.45 5.43 3.07
CA LEU A 53 -7.72 4.29 3.91
C LEU A 53 -6.47 3.40 4.02
N GLY A 54 -6.26 2.87 5.23
CA GLY A 54 -5.20 1.92 5.49
C GLY A 54 -5.29 0.70 4.56
N ARG A 55 -4.18 0.02 4.28
CA ARG A 55 -4.16 -1.15 3.37
C ARG A 55 -5.14 -2.27 3.73
N ASN A 56 -5.56 -2.32 5.00
CA ASN A 56 -6.48 -3.31 5.55
C ASN A 56 -7.89 -2.74 5.82
N GLU A 57 -8.11 -1.47 5.52
CA GLU A 57 -9.41 -0.82 5.67
C GLU A 57 -10.17 -0.96 4.36
N LEU A 58 -11.41 -1.44 4.46
CA LEU A 58 -12.26 -1.73 3.30
C LEU A 58 -12.80 -0.41 2.75
N ASP A 59 -12.57 -0.15 1.47
CA ASP A 59 -13.44 0.75 0.71
C ASP A 59 -14.71 -0.03 0.38
N GLU A 60 -15.81 0.32 1.06
CA GLU A 60 -17.12 -0.34 0.91
C GLU A 60 -17.62 -0.33 -0.55
N ASN A 61 -17.08 0.56 -1.38
CA ASN A 61 -17.40 0.66 -2.82
C ASN A 61 -16.72 -0.44 -3.68
N VAL A 62 -15.83 -1.26 -3.12
CA VAL A 62 -15.08 -2.33 -3.82
C VAL A 62 -15.56 -3.73 -3.38
N LEU A 63 -16.79 -3.84 -2.89
CA LEU A 63 -17.44 -5.15 -2.74
C LEU A 63 -17.71 -5.73 -4.13
N ASN A 64 -16.72 -6.44 -4.67
CA ASN A 64 -16.88 -7.27 -5.87
C ASN A 64 -17.95 -8.34 -5.58
N GLU A 65 -18.81 -8.63 -6.55
CA GLU A 65 -19.96 -9.55 -6.51
C GLU A 65 -19.60 -11.05 -6.31
N GLY A 66 -18.53 -11.37 -5.56
CA GLY A 66 -18.00 -12.72 -5.33
C GLY A 66 -18.01 -13.16 -3.86
N LEU A 67 -17.62 -14.41 -3.62
CA LEU A 67 -17.48 -14.96 -2.26
C LEU A 67 -16.47 -14.15 -1.44
N ASN A 68 -16.87 -13.68 -0.26
CA ASN A 68 -16.07 -12.84 0.66
C ASN A 68 -14.66 -13.39 0.97
N ILE A 69 -14.44 -14.70 0.85
CA ILE A 69 -13.12 -15.32 1.09
C ILE A 69 -12.09 -14.99 0.01
N PHE A 70 -12.55 -14.65 -1.20
CA PHE A 70 -11.73 -14.20 -2.33
C PHE A 70 -11.80 -12.69 -2.55
N ALA A 71 -12.53 -11.96 -1.69
CA ALA A 71 -12.39 -10.52 -1.63
C ALA A 71 -10.93 -10.22 -1.28
N THR A 72 -10.19 -9.65 -2.23
CA THR A 72 -8.81 -9.22 -2.02
C THR A 72 -8.82 -8.14 -0.94
N ASN A 73 -8.51 -8.52 0.30
CA ASN A 73 -8.46 -7.63 1.47
C ASN A 73 -7.17 -6.77 1.48
N GLY A 74 -6.81 -6.20 0.34
CA GLY A 74 -5.60 -5.40 0.22
C GLY A 74 -5.48 -4.64 -1.09
N ARG A 75 -4.86 -3.46 -1.03
CA ARG A 75 -4.52 -2.67 -2.22
C ARG A 75 -3.42 -3.38 -3.02
N VAL A 76 -3.77 -3.91 -4.19
CA VAL A 76 -2.80 -4.54 -5.11
C VAL A 76 -1.73 -3.52 -5.53
N LEU A 77 -0.47 -3.94 -5.49
CA LEU A 77 0.65 -3.14 -5.99
C LEU A 77 0.87 -3.48 -7.46
N GLY A 78 0.59 -2.55 -8.36
CA GLY A 78 0.81 -2.70 -9.80
C GLY A 78 -0.48 -2.64 -10.64
N LYS A 79 -0.35 -2.83 -11.95
CA LYS A 79 -1.46 -2.78 -12.90
C LYS A 79 -2.29 -4.07 -12.81
N ARG A 80 -3.61 -3.95 -12.67
CA ARG A 80 -4.53 -5.09 -12.72
C ARG A 80 -4.61 -5.61 -14.16
N GLU A 81 -4.15 -6.84 -14.38
CA GLU A 81 -4.45 -7.60 -15.60
C GLU A 81 -5.54 -8.62 -15.27
N VAL A 82 -6.72 -8.45 -15.86
CA VAL A 82 -7.80 -9.43 -15.75
C VAL A 82 -7.59 -10.45 -16.86
N LYS A 83 -7.15 -11.66 -16.47
CA LYS A 83 -7.15 -12.81 -17.37
C LYS A 83 -8.43 -13.59 -17.13
N ILE A 84 -9.27 -13.65 -18.17
CA ILE A 84 -10.45 -14.52 -18.19
C ILE A 84 -9.92 -15.91 -18.52
N PHE A 85 -10.16 -16.85 -17.61
CA PHE A 85 -9.76 -18.24 -17.80
C PHE A 85 -10.85 -18.98 -18.56
N ASN A 86 -10.46 -19.73 -19.60
CA ASN A 86 -11.37 -20.60 -20.35
C ASN A 86 -11.65 -21.89 -19.54
N ASP A 87 -12.76 -22.57 -19.84
CA ASP A 87 -13.20 -23.78 -19.13
C ASP A 87 -12.14 -24.90 -19.08
N GLU A 88 -11.33 -25.04 -20.15
CA GLU A 88 -10.20 -25.99 -20.20
C GLU A 88 -9.06 -25.65 -19.23
N THR A 89 -8.90 -24.37 -18.87
CA THR A 89 -7.88 -23.92 -17.92
C THR A 89 -8.38 -24.00 -16.47
N LEU A 90 -9.69 -23.83 -16.26
CA LEU A 90 -10.34 -24.03 -14.96
C LEU A 90 -10.36 -25.49 -14.54
N THR A 91 -10.60 -26.41 -15.49
CA THR A 91 -10.50 -27.86 -15.24
C THR A 91 -9.07 -28.29 -14.91
N LYS A 92 -8.05 -27.71 -15.54
CA LYS A 92 -6.65 -27.98 -15.17
C LYS A 92 -6.28 -27.45 -13.78
N ALA A 93 -6.84 -26.31 -13.37
CA ALA A 93 -6.61 -25.74 -12.04
C ALA A 93 -7.33 -26.52 -10.93
N SER A 94 -8.51 -27.09 -11.19
CA SER A 94 -9.25 -27.91 -10.22
C SER A 94 -8.66 -29.32 -10.04
N ILE A 95 -7.78 -29.76 -10.94
CA ILE A 95 -7.10 -31.07 -10.90
C ILE A 95 -5.77 -31.03 -10.13
N CYS A 96 -5.29 -29.87 -9.66
CA CYS A 96 -4.13 -29.82 -8.77
C CYS A 96 -4.57 -29.87 -7.29
N PRO A 97 -4.66 -31.06 -6.65
CA PRO A 97 -4.71 -31.10 -5.21
C PRO A 97 -3.36 -30.63 -4.69
N PHE A 98 -3.39 -29.71 -3.72
CA PHE A 98 -2.33 -29.44 -2.74
C PHE A 98 -1.10 -30.35 -2.84
N GLN A 99 -0.07 -29.92 -3.58
CA GLN A 99 1.28 -30.44 -3.36
C GLN A 99 1.90 -29.57 -2.26
N LEU A 100 1.90 -30.11 -1.03
CA LEU A 100 2.74 -29.69 0.09
C LEU A 100 4.22 -29.83 -0.26
#